data_AF-A0A4Q7API7-F1
#
_entry.id   AF-A0A4Q7API7-F1
#
_cell.length_a   1.000
_cell.length_b   1.000
_cell.length_c   1.000
_cell.angle_alpha   90.00
_cell.angle_beta   90.00
_cell.angle_gamma   90.00
#
_symmetry.space_group_name_H-M   'P 1'
#
loop_
_entity.id
_entity.type
_entity.pdbx_description
1 polymer ?
#
loop_
_entity_poly.entity_id
_entity_poly.type
_entity_poly.pdbx_seq_one_letter_code
_entity_poly.pdbx_strand_id
1 'polypeptide(L)'
;MNNMKQKKVYIVHGYQASPNDHWFPWLSRKVHAAGHFSKRVMLPESSQPNFEVWQQSLALQIPHLNEDTIIVAHSLGCAAVLHYLTQHFQKAAKNIQAGIFVSGFAAPLSVIPELNEFIAAAKLDSVKLQTSMPLAFCLLSSNDPIVPPPLTLQLSNLLNAQCFEVKKAGHFMRKDGYSEFHEIWELIKPLLSS
;
A
#
# COMPACT_ATOMS: atom_id res chain seq x y z
N MET A 1 -23.76 24.72 4.06
CA MET A 1 -23.50 23.28 3.82
C MET A 1 -22.02 23.14 3.55
N ASN A 2 -21.24 22.60 4.49
CA ASN A 2 -19.82 22.35 4.26
C ASN A 2 -19.70 21.20 3.26
N ASN A 3 -19.27 21.52 2.05
CA ASN A 3 -18.96 20.54 1.02
C ASN A 3 -17.65 19.86 1.42
N MET A 4 -17.72 18.81 2.25
CA MET A 4 -16.51 18.05 2.62
C MET A 4 -15.87 17.47 1.36
N LYS A 5 -14.59 17.76 1.15
CA LYS A 5 -13.83 17.28 -0.01
C LYS A 5 -13.69 15.76 0.09
N GLN A 6 -14.22 15.04 -0.89
CA GLN A 6 -14.25 13.58 -0.86
C GLN A 6 -12.87 12.98 -1.16
N LYS A 7 -12.23 12.37 -0.15
CA LYS A 7 -11.02 11.55 -0.33
C LYS A 7 -11.26 10.27 -1.13
N LYS A 8 -10.20 9.79 -1.80
CA LYS A 8 -10.16 8.55 -2.58
C LYS A 8 -9.13 7.59 -2.02
N VAL A 9 -9.58 6.49 -1.41
CA VAL A 9 -8.71 5.47 -0.82
C VAL A 9 -8.63 4.25 -1.75
N TYR A 10 -7.44 3.96 -2.26
CA TYR A 10 -7.18 2.75 -3.04
C TYR A 10 -6.46 1.71 -2.17
N ILE A 11 -7.00 0.50 -2.12
CA ILE A 11 -6.45 -0.61 -1.32
C ILE A 11 -5.90 -1.66 -2.28
N VAL A 12 -4.60 -1.94 -2.17
CA VAL A 12 -3.86 -2.82 -3.09
C VAL A 12 -3.31 -4.03 -2.33
N HIS A 13 -3.70 -5.23 -2.75
CA HIS A 13 -3.28 -6.48 -2.13
C HIS A 13 -1.90 -6.95 -2.62
N GLY A 14 -1.39 -8.02 -2.02
CA GLY A 14 -0.11 -8.64 -2.37
C GLY A 14 -0.23 -9.99 -3.07
N TYR A 15 0.88 -10.73 -3.04
CA TYR A 15 1.03 -12.10 -3.54
C TYR A 15 0.02 -13.06 -2.91
N GLN A 16 -0.56 -13.95 -3.71
CA GLN A 16 -1.56 -14.95 -3.29
C GLN A 16 -2.79 -14.38 -2.54
N ALA A 17 -3.08 -13.10 -2.73
CA ALA A 17 -4.24 -12.43 -2.14
C ALA A 17 -5.15 -11.85 -3.23
N SER A 18 -6.35 -11.45 -2.82
CA SER A 18 -7.36 -10.82 -3.66
C SER A 18 -7.93 -9.57 -2.98
N PRO A 19 -8.72 -8.74 -3.70
CA PRO A 19 -9.42 -7.61 -3.10
C PRO A 19 -10.36 -7.97 -1.94
N ASN A 20 -10.74 -9.23 -1.78
CA ASN A 20 -11.70 -9.67 -0.76
C ASN A 20 -11.04 -10.34 0.45
N ASP A 21 -9.71 -10.37 0.49
CA ASP A 21 -8.96 -11.01 1.58
C ASP A 21 -8.66 -10.07 2.75
N HIS A 22 -8.27 -10.70 3.85
CA HIS A 22 -7.73 -10.05 5.05
C HIS A 22 -8.67 -8.93 5.55
N TRP A 23 -8.09 -7.77 5.83
CA TRP A 23 -8.76 -6.57 6.34
C TRP A 23 -9.24 -5.64 5.22
N PHE A 24 -8.97 -5.95 3.94
CA PHE A 24 -9.26 -5.05 2.83
C PHE A 24 -10.75 -4.71 2.72
N PRO A 25 -11.69 -5.69 2.79
CA PRO A 25 -13.13 -5.38 2.76
C PRO A 25 -13.58 -4.54 3.96
N TRP A 26 -13.04 -4.83 5.15
CA TRP A 26 -13.37 -4.10 6.36
C TRP A 26 -12.95 -2.63 6.24
N LEU A 27 -11.70 -2.36 5.84
CA LEU A 27 -11.21 -1.00 5.67
C LEU A 27 -12.01 -0.25 4.60
N SER A 28 -12.31 -0.90 3.49
CA SER A 28 -13.11 -0.31 2.41
C SER A 28 -14.50 0.12 2.90
N ARG A 29 -15.19 -0.73 3.69
CA ARG A 29 -16.48 -0.38 4.31
C ARG A 29 -16.35 0.77 5.31
N LYS A 30 -15.27 0.82 6.11
CA LYS A 30 -15.02 1.92 7.06
C LYS A 30 -14.85 3.25 6.35
N VAL A 31 -14.11 3.28 5.25
CA VAL A 31 -13.93 4.48 4.41
C VAL A 31 -15.25 4.92 3.78
N HIS A 32 -16.04 3.98 3.22
CA HIS A 32 -17.37 4.30 2.67
C HIS A 32 -18.32 4.84 3.73
N ALA A 33 -18.36 4.22 4.92
CA ALA A 33 -19.19 4.67 6.04
C ALA A 33 -18.81 6.07 6.55
N ALA A 34 -17.55 6.48 6.35
CA ALA A 34 -17.09 7.84 6.63
C ALA A 34 -17.40 8.85 5.51
N GLY A 35 -18.10 8.44 4.44
CA GLY A 35 -18.51 9.33 3.33
C GLY A 35 -17.48 9.48 2.20
N HIS A 36 -16.41 8.69 2.21
CA HIS A 36 -15.31 8.79 1.24
C HIS A 36 -15.35 7.69 0.19
N PHE A 37 -14.66 7.91 -0.93
CA PHE A 37 -14.52 6.88 -1.96
C PHE A 37 -13.48 5.85 -1.52
N SER A 38 -13.80 4.57 -1.70
CA SER A 38 -12.86 3.46 -1.54
C SER A 38 -12.95 2.50 -2.72
N LYS A 39 -11.79 2.07 -3.22
CA LYS A 39 -11.67 1.02 -4.23
C LYS A 39 -10.61 0.01 -3.81
N ARG A 40 -11.00 -1.26 -3.77
CA ARG A 40 -10.06 -2.38 -3.64
C ARG A 40 -9.62 -2.79 -5.03
N VAL A 41 -8.33 -2.64 -5.30
CA VAL A 41 -7.73 -2.84 -6.62
C VAL A 41 -7.51 -4.33 -6.85
N MET A 42 -7.95 -4.82 -8.00
CA MET A 42 -7.74 -6.20 -8.42
C MET A 42 -6.41 -6.35 -9.16
N LEU A 43 -5.50 -7.16 -8.65
CA LEU A 43 -4.27 -7.52 -9.36
C LEU A 43 -4.42 -8.93 -9.95
N PRO A 44 -4.33 -9.11 -11.28
CA PRO A 44 -4.51 -10.40 -11.92
C PRO A 44 -3.46 -11.43 -11.48
N GLU A 45 -3.85 -12.72 -11.49
CA GLU A 45 -2.97 -13.87 -11.28
C GLU A 45 -2.01 -13.70 -10.09
N SER A 46 -2.54 -13.30 -8.93
CA SER A 46 -1.70 -12.91 -7.80
C SER A 46 -0.85 -14.04 -7.21
N SER A 47 -1.16 -15.29 -7.53
CA SER A 47 -0.34 -16.46 -7.21
C SER A 47 0.85 -16.66 -8.16
N GLN A 48 0.86 -16.01 -9.32
CA GLN A 48 1.97 -15.99 -10.29
C GLN A 48 2.11 -14.56 -10.85
N PRO A 49 2.52 -13.61 -10.02
CA PRO A 49 2.41 -12.19 -10.35
C PRO A 49 3.33 -11.83 -11.51
N ASN A 50 2.75 -11.27 -12.57
CA ASN A 50 3.50 -10.64 -13.65
C ASN A 50 3.59 -9.14 -13.40
N PHE A 51 4.82 -8.61 -13.39
CA PHE A 51 5.09 -7.21 -13.08
C PHE A 51 4.38 -6.25 -14.03
N GLU A 52 4.52 -6.44 -15.34
CA GLU A 52 3.94 -5.54 -16.35
C GLU A 52 2.41 -5.56 -16.31
N VAL A 53 1.81 -6.75 -16.13
CA VAL A 53 0.35 -6.91 -15.99
C VAL A 53 -0.15 -6.18 -14.75
N TRP A 54 0.56 -6.28 -13.63
CA TRP A 54 0.21 -5.52 -12.41
C TRP A 54 0.32 -4.01 -12.63
N GLN A 55 1.37 -3.54 -13.32
CA GLN A 55 1.51 -2.11 -13.63
C GLN A 55 0.39 -1.59 -14.54
N GLN A 56 0.01 -2.35 -15.57
CA GLN A 56 -1.13 -2.01 -16.43
C GLN A 56 -2.45 -1.97 -15.64
N SER A 57 -2.66 -2.95 -14.76
CA SER A 57 -3.85 -3.02 -13.92
C SER A 57 -3.94 -1.83 -12.96
N LEU A 58 -2.83 -1.45 -12.32
CA LEU A 58 -2.73 -0.27 -11.47
C LEU A 58 -3.06 1.01 -12.24
N ALA A 59 -2.47 1.20 -13.43
CA ALA A 59 -2.73 2.38 -14.25
C ALA A 59 -4.18 2.49 -14.72
N LEU A 60 -4.81 1.37 -15.08
CA LEU A 60 -6.22 1.31 -15.47
C LEU A 60 -7.16 1.60 -14.29
N GLN A 61 -6.86 1.04 -13.12
CA GLN A 61 -7.76 1.12 -11.97
C GLN A 61 -7.57 2.35 -11.11
N ILE A 62 -6.42 3.00 -11.21
CA ILE A 62 -6.05 4.24 -10.53
C ILE A 62 -5.63 5.28 -11.60
N PRO A 63 -6.54 5.75 -12.47
CA PRO A 63 -6.14 6.59 -13.59
C PRO A 63 -5.78 8.02 -13.19
N HIS A 64 -6.25 8.48 -12.04
CA HIS A 64 -6.12 9.87 -11.59
C HIS A 64 -5.66 9.94 -10.14
N LEU A 65 -4.46 10.47 -9.96
CA LEU A 65 -3.88 10.81 -8.66
C LEU A 65 -3.93 12.33 -8.45
N ASN A 66 -4.31 12.73 -7.25
CA ASN A 66 -4.33 14.11 -6.80
C ASN A 66 -4.18 14.18 -5.28
N GLU A 67 -4.19 15.39 -4.73
CA GLU A 67 -3.99 15.66 -3.31
C GLU A 67 -5.10 15.13 -2.37
N ASP A 68 -6.12 14.46 -2.89
CA ASP A 68 -7.16 13.76 -2.12
C ASP A 68 -7.03 12.24 -2.19
N THR A 69 -6.01 11.75 -2.91
CA THR A 69 -5.75 10.32 -3.04
C THR A 69 -4.92 9.81 -1.88
N ILE A 70 -5.38 8.72 -1.28
CA ILE A 70 -4.67 7.92 -0.29
C ILE A 70 -4.48 6.53 -0.86
N ILE A 71 -3.25 6.03 -0.83
CA ILE A 71 -2.94 4.65 -1.24
C ILE A 71 -2.65 3.81 0.01
N VAL A 72 -3.25 2.63 0.06
CA VAL A 72 -3.02 1.62 1.09
C VAL A 72 -2.59 0.35 0.39
N ALA A 73 -1.39 -0.15 0.68
CA ALA A 73 -0.85 -1.35 0.04
C ALA A 73 -0.35 -2.36 1.07
N HIS A 74 -0.41 -3.64 0.71
CA HIS A 74 0.05 -4.75 1.55
C HIS A 74 1.09 -5.61 0.83
N SER A 75 2.14 -5.98 1.56
CA SER A 75 3.16 -6.94 1.12
C SER A 75 3.75 -6.58 -0.25
N LEU A 76 3.81 -7.53 -1.20
CA LEU A 76 4.29 -7.31 -2.57
C LEU A 76 3.59 -6.15 -3.30
N GLY A 77 2.33 -5.87 -2.95
CA GLY A 77 1.58 -4.75 -3.51
C GLY A 77 2.25 -3.39 -3.24
N CYS A 78 3.01 -3.27 -2.15
CA CYS A 78 3.78 -2.07 -1.84
C CYS A 78 4.82 -1.76 -2.92
N ALA A 79 5.64 -2.74 -3.31
CA ALA A 79 6.65 -2.56 -4.35
C ALA A 79 6.00 -2.20 -5.71
N ALA A 80 4.91 -2.89 -6.06
CA ALA A 80 4.18 -2.65 -7.30
C ALA A 80 3.60 -1.22 -7.36
N VAL A 81 2.95 -0.77 -6.29
CA VAL A 81 2.38 0.57 -6.18
C VAL A 81 3.46 1.65 -6.18
N LEU A 82 4.54 1.46 -5.43
CA LEU A 82 5.60 2.47 -5.33
C LEU A 82 6.32 2.66 -6.67
N HIS A 83 6.48 1.61 -7.47
CA HIS A 83 6.93 1.76 -8.85
C HIS A 83 5.91 2.53 -9.70
N TYR A 84 4.63 2.15 -9.65
CA TYR A 84 3.56 2.86 -10.36
C TYR A 84 3.53 4.36 -10.02
N LEU A 85 3.64 4.71 -8.74
CA LEU A 85 3.71 6.09 -8.25
C LEU A 85 4.95 6.80 -8.75
N THR A 86 6.11 6.14 -8.74
CA THR A 86 7.36 6.68 -9.31
C THR A 86 7.15 7.08 -10.77
N GLN A 87 6.60 6.17 -11.58
CA GLN A 87 6.32 6.44 -13.00
C GLN A 87 5.30 7.57 -13.19
N HIS A 88 4.29 7.65 -12.32
CA HIS A 88 3.29 8.71 -12.38
C HIS A 88 3.90 10.09 -12.06
N PHE A 89 4.66 10.20 -10.96
CA PHE A 89 5.27 11.46 -10.51
C PHE A 89 6.38 11.96 -11.44
N GLN A 90 6.97 11.08 -12.24
CA GLN A 90 7.89 11.48 -13.31
C GLN A 90 7.15 12.15 -14.49
N LYS A 91 5.92 11.75 -14.79
CA LYS A 91 5.12 12.25 -15.91
C LYS A 91 4.25 13.45 -15.55
N ALA A 92 3.78 13.52 -14.30
CA ALA A 92 2.89 14.57 -13.82
C ALA A 92 3.34 15.05 -12.43
N ALA A 93 3.40 16.37 -12.25
CA ALA A 93 3.75 17.00 -10.97
C ALA A 93 2.60 17.00 -9.95
N LYS A 94 1.73 15.97 -9.98
CA LYS A 94 0.59 15.86 -9.08
C LYS A 94 0.96 15.01 -7.87
N ASN A 95 0.78 15.61 -6.69
CA ASN A 95 1.02 14.95 -5.42
C ASN A 95 -0.19 14.07 -5.05
N ILE A 96 0.05 13.11 -4.16
CA ILE A 96 -1.01 12.42 -3.43
C ILE A 96 -0.99 12.85 -1.97
N GLN A 97 -2.11 12.62 -1.27
CA GLN A 97 -2.19 12.98 0.14
C GLN A 97 -1.26 12.10 0.98
N ALA A 98 -1.38 10.78 0.83
CA ALA A 98 -0.63 9.84 1.66
C ALA A 98 -0.47 8.45 1.05
N GLY A 99 0.56 7.73 1.50
CA GLY A 99 0.74 6.29 1.30
C GLY A 99 0.86 5.54 2.62
N ILE A 100 0.17 4.40 2.74
CA ILE A 100 0.22 3.49 3.88
C ILE A 100 0.66 2.11 3.39
N PHE A 101 1.78 1.61 3.90
CA PHE A 101 2.45 0.40 3.41
C PHE A 101 2.58 -0.64 4.53
N VAL A 102 1.75 -1.68 4.48
CA VAL A 102 1.70 -2.76 5.49
C VAL A 102 2.59 -3.91 5.05
N SER A 103 3.55 -4.31 5.90
CA SER A 103 4.59 -5.30 5.57
C SER A 103 5.25 -5.03 4.21
N GLY A 104 5.48 -3.77 3.88
CA GLY A 104 6.10 -3.38 2.62
C GLY A 104 7.61 -3.67 2.62
N PHE A 105 8.14 -3.95 1.44
CA PHE A 105 9.57 -4.18 1.20
C PHE A 105 9.93 -3.79 -0.24
N ALA A 106 11.21 -3.55 -0.50
CA ALA A 106 11.77 -3.31 -1.83
C ALA A 106 13.07 -4.11 -2.09
N ALA A 107 13.31 -5.13 -1.26
CA ALA A 107 14.47 -6.01 -1.33
C ALA A 107 14.02 -7.47 -1.44
N PRO A 108 14.85 -8.38 -1.99
CA PRO A 108 14.55 -9.81 -2.09
C PRO A 108 14.12 -10.45 -0.77
N LEU A 109 13.21 -11.43 -0.85
CA LEU A 109 12.77 -12.23 0.29
C LEU A 109 13.36 -13.64 0.20
N SER A 110 14.14 -14.06 1.19
CA SER A 110 14.77 -15.39 1.20
C SER A 110 13.74 -16.53 1.24
N VAL A 111 12.58 -16.30 1.84
CA VAL A 111 11.51 -17.29 2.01
C VAL A 111 10.63 -17.47 0.76
N ILE A 112 10.66 -16.52 -0.18
CA ILE A 112 9.83 -16.53 -1.40
C ILE A 112 10.70 -16.03 -2.58
N PRO A 113 11.73 -16.80 -2.99
CA PRO A 113 12.67 -16.39 -4.03
C PRO A 113 12.03 -16.24 -5.41
N GLU A 114 10.88 -16.86 -5.66
CA GLU A 114 10.15 -16.71 -6.93
C GLU A 114 9.68 -15.27 -7.20
N LEU A 115 9.61 -14.42 -6.17
CA LEU A 115 9.26 -13.01 -6.33
C LEU A 115 10.45 -12.11 -6.69
N ASN A 116 11.68 -12.64 -6.70
CA ASN A 116 12.88 -11.82 -6.88
C ASN A 116 12.89 -11.05 -8.20
N GLU A 117 12.44 -11.66 -9.29
CA GLU A 117 12.35 -10.98 -10.60
C GLU A 117 11.34 -9.83 -10.55
N PHE A 118 10.17 -10.06 -9.94
CA PHE A 118 9.15 -9.02 -9.75
C PHE A 118 9.69 -7.86 -8.92
N ILE A 119 10.36 -8.15 -7.80
CA ILE A 119 10.94 -7.14 -6.90
C ILE A 119 12.04 -6.35 -7.63
N ALA A 120 12.91 -7.03 -8.38
CA ALA A 120 14.00 -6.39 -9.12
C ALA A 120 13.50 -5.49 -10.27
N ALA A 121 12.34 -5.81 -10.86
CA ALA A 121 11.69 -4.98 -11.87
C ALA A 121 11.15 -3.66 -11.29
N ALA A 122 10.74 -3.65 -10.01
CA ALA A 122 10.26 -2.46 -9.34
C ALA A 122 11.38 -1.42 -9.17
N LYS A 123 11.33 -0.35 -9.96
CA LYS A 123 12.22 0.82 -9.84
C LYS A 123 11.58 1.91 -8.99
N LEU A 124 12.24 2.29 -7.90
CA LEU A 124 11.80 3.33 -6.97
C LEU A 124 12.71 4.55 -7.08
N ASP A 125 12.11 5.73 -7.19
CA ASP A 125 12.81 7.02 -7.10
C ASP A 125 12.43 7.67 -5.77
N SER A 126 13.32 7.56 -4.78
CA SER A 126 13.05 8.06 -3.43
C SER A 126 12.78 9.56 -3.40
N VAL A 127 13.48 10.36 -4.21
CA VAL A 127 13.30 11.81 -4.26
C VAL A 127 11.89 12.15 -4.76
N LYS A 128 11.44 11.50 -5.83
CA LYS A 128 10.09 11.72 -6.37
C LYS A 128 9.00 11.26 -5.41
N LEU A 129 9.19 10.08 -4.81
CA LEU A 129 8.24 9.53 -3.84
C LEU A 129 8.12 10.46 -2.61
N GLN A 130 9.23 10.88 -2.01
CA GLN A 130 9.23 11.77 -0.85
C GLN A 130 8.62 13.15 -1.15
N THR A 131 8.91 13.72 -2.32
CA THR A 131 8.41 15.04 -2.70
C THR A 131 6.91 15.04 -3.03
N SER A 132 6.42 13.97 -3.67
CA SER A 132 5.05 13.91 -4.21
C SER A 132 4.08 13.13 -3.31
N MET A 133 4.59 12.42 -2.30
CA MET A 133 3.83 11.71 -1.26
C MET A 133 4.40 12.06 0.12
N PRO A 134 4.22 13.32 0.58
CA PRO A 134 4.91 13.82 1.78
C PRO A 134 4.44 13.16 3.08
N LEU A 135 3.25 12.54 3.09
CA LEU A 135 2.79 11.70 4.19
C LEU A 135 2.93 10.24 3.79
N ALA A 136 3.86 9.54 4.42
CA ALA A 136 4.05 8.11 4.22
C ALA A 136 4.10 7.40 5.58
N PHE A 137 3.44 6.25 5.65
CA PHE A 137 3.34 5.43 6.85
C PHE A 137 3.67 3.98 6.50
N CYS A 138 4.54 3.35 7.28
CA CYS A 138 4.82 1.93 7.19
C CYS A 138 4.34 1.23 8.45
N LEU A 139 3.77 0.03 8.31
CA LEU A 139 3.43 -0.84 9.43
C LEU A 139 4.20 -2.14 9.28
N LEU A 140 4.96 -2.51 10.30
CA LEU A 140 5.67 -3.78 10.38
C LEU A 140 5.12 -4.62 11.52
N SER A 141 5.26 -5.94 11.43
CA SER A 141 5.01 -6.82 12.57
C SER A 141 6.31 -7.36 13.13
N SER A 142 6.45 -7.37 14.46
CA SER A 142 7.64 -7.89 15.13
C SER A 142 7.87 -9.40 14.98
N ASN A 143 6.86 -10.15 14.51
CA ASN A 143 6.96 -11.58 14.26
C ASN A 143 6.53 -11.97 12.83
N ASP A 144 6.63 -11.05 11.86
CA ASP A 144 6.26 -11.33 10.47
C ASP A 144 7.13 -12.49 9.91
N PRO A 145 6.53 -13.65 9.58
CA PRO A 145 7.28 -14.81 9.12
C PRO A 145 7.69 -14.71 7.64
N ILE A 146 7.17 -13.72 6.90
CA ILE A 146 7.38 -13.55 5.46
C ILE A 146 8.30 -12.36 5.17
N VAL A 147 8.02 -11.22 5.77
CA VAL A 147 8.78 -9.98 5.57
C VAL A 147 9.46 -9.60 6.88
N PRO A 148 10.76 -9.92 7.05
CA PRO A 148 11.47 -9.55 8.27
C PRO A 148 11.36 -8.04 8.57
N PRO A 149 11.13 -7.62 9.83
CA PRO A 149 10.99 -6.22 10.21
C PRO A 149 12.05 -5.27 9.65
N PRO A 150 13.36 -5.66 9.57
CA PRO A 150 14.37 -4.79 8.99
C PRO A 150 14.09 -4.37 7.54
N LEU A 151 13.42 -5.21 6.73
CA LEU A 151 13.11 -4.86 5.34
C LEU A 151 12.03 -3.78 5.25
N THR A 152 11.02 -3.83 6.12
CA THR A 152 10.03 -2.76 6.20
C THR A 152 10.62 -1.47 6.77
N LEU A 153 11.56 -1.55 7.72
CA LEU A 153 12.33 -0.39 8.19
C LEU A 153 13.21 0.23 7.09
N GLN A 154 13.84 -0.61 6.26
CA GLN A 154 14.59 -0.12 5.09
C GLN A 154 13.68 0.62 4.11
N LEU A 155 12.50 0.07 3.83
CA LEU A 155 11.51 0.74 3.00
C LEU A 155 11.03 2.05 3.61
N SER A 156 10.76 2.08 4.93
CA SER A 156 10.32 3.33 5.57
C SER A 156 11.38 4.41 5.48
N ASN A 157 12.66 4.08 5.64
CA ASN A 157 13.77 5.02 5.48
C ASN A 157 13.85 5.54 4.03
N LEU A 158 13.69 4.66 3.03
CA LEU A 158 13.67 5.06 1.62
C LEU A 158 12.55 6.06 1.33
N LEU A 159 11.39 5.90 1.97
CA LEU A 159 10.21 6.75 1.77
C LEU A 159 10.16 7.97 2.69
N ASN A 160 11.10 8.11 3.63
CA ASN A 160 10.98 9.02 4.76
C ASN A 160 9.62 8.89 5.50
N ALA A 161 9.16 7.64 5.64
CA ALA A 161 7.86 7.30 6.22
C ALA A 161 7.96 7.12 7.74
N GLN A 162 6.91 7.52 8.46
CA GLN A 162 6.75 7.12 9.85
C GLN A 162 6.49 5.60 9.92
N CYS A 163 7.23 4.88 10.75
CA CYS A 163 7.13 3.43 10.84
C CYS A 163 6.54 3.01 12.19
N PHE A 164 5.51 2.17 12.18
CA PHE A 164 4.82 1.67 13.37
C PHE A 164 5.02 0.16 13.48
N GLU A 165 5.44 -0.30 14.66
CA GLU A 165 5.46 -1.71 15.01
C GLU A 165 4.10 -2.15 15.56
N VAL A 166 3.55 -3.22 15.00
CA VAL A 166 2.39 -3.94 15.56
C VAL A 166 2.87 -5.28 16.11
N LYS A 167 2.81 -5.42 17.43
CA LYS A 167 3.35 -6.59 18.12
C LYS A 167 2.54 -7.85 17.77
N LYS A 168 3.24 -8.91 17.39
CA LYS A 168 2.65 -10.25 17.19
C LYS A 168 1.51 -10.30 16.14
N ALA A 169 1.61 -9.51 15.09
CA ALA A 169 0.60 -9.37 14.04
C ALA A 169 0.73 -10.38 12.89
N GLY A 170 1.75 -11.25 12.92
CA GLY A 170 2.06 -12.14 11.80
C GLY A 170 2.36 -11.33 10.54
N HIS A 171 1.76 -11.70 9.41
CA HIS A 171 1.89 -10.94 8.16
C HIS A 171 0.64 -10.09 7.86
N PHE A 172 -0.12 -9.73 8.90
CA PHE A 172 -1.40 -8.99 8.77
C PHE A 172 -2.43 -9.71 7.90
N MET A 173 -2.39 -11.05 7.86
CA MET A 173 -3.36 -11.84 7.11
C MET A 173 -4.57 -12.19 7.98
N ARG A 174 -5.66 -12.58 7.32
CA ARG A 174 -6.86 -13.11 8.00
C ARG A 174 -6.54 -14.24 8.97
N LYS A 175 -5.63 -15.15 8.59
CA LYS A 175 -5.19 -16.28 9.44
C LYS A 175 -4.42 -15.83 10.69
N ASP A 176 -3.86 -14.62 10.66
CA ASP A 176 -3.18 -13.99 11.80
C ASP A 176 -4.17 -13.16 12.66
N GLY A 177 -5.47 -13.21 12.36
CA GLY A 177 -6.52 -12.46 13.05
C GLY A 177 -6.96 -11.17 12.34
N TYR A 178 -6.31 -10.78 11.24
CA TYR A 178 -6.56 -9.50 10.55
C TYR A 178 -7.66 -9.62 9.49
N SER A 179 -8.88 -9.94 9.94
CA SER A 179 -10.11 -9.66 9.19
C SER A 179 -10.59 -8.22 9.35
N GLU A 180 -10.11 -7.57 10.42
CA GLU A 180 -10.26 -6.16 10.74
C GLU A 180 -8.87 -5.63 11.14
N PHE A 181 -8.63 -4.33 10.96
CA PHE A 181 -7.33 -3.75 11.29
C PHE A 181 -7.53 -2.37 11.92
N HIS A 182 -7.57 -2.30 13.24
CA HIS A 182 -7.96 -1.08 13.93
C HIS A 182 -6.86 -0.01 13.87
N GLU A 183 -5.61 -0.44 13.98
CA GLU A 183 -4.44 0.43 13.95
C GLU A 183 -4.30 1.15 12.60
N ILE A 184 -4.57 0.47 11.48
CA ILE A 184 -4.55 1.14 10.16
C ILE A 184 -5.70 2.16 10.02
N TRP A 185 -6.84 1.90 10.65
CA TRP A 185 -7.96 2.84 10.64
C TRP A 185 -7.64 4.11 11.43
N GLU A 186 -7.02 3.99 12.59
CA GLU A 186 -6.61 5.17 13.38
C GLU A 186 -5.55 6.02 12.65
N LEU A 187 -4.72 5.42 11.79
CA LEU A 187 -3.82 6.17 10.90
C LEU A 187 -4.57 6.89 9.77
N ILE A 188 -5.57 6.24 9.16
CA ILE A 188 -6.27 6.78 7.99
C ILE A 188 -7.31 7.83 8.38
N LYS A 189 -8.01 7.65 9.50
CA LYS A 189 -9.15 8.49 9.92
C LYS A 189 -8.82 10.00 9.97
N PRO A 190 -7.68 10.46 10.52
CA PRO A 190 -7.32 11.89 10.48
C PRO A 190 -7.13 12.42 9.05
N LEU A 191 -6.60 11.60 8.14
CA LEU A 191 -6.38 11.97 6.74
C LEU A 191 -7.70 12.14 5.96
N LEU A 192 -8.76 11.48 6.41
CA LEU A 192 -10.09 11.62 5.80
C LEU A 192 -10.77 12.95 6.15
N SER A 193 -10.41 13.54 7.28
CA SER A 193 -11.04 14.78 7.80
C SER A 193 -10.27 16.06 7.45
N SER A 194 -9.10 15.94 6.81
CA SER A 194 -8.21 17.06 6.45
C SER A 194 -8.52 17.71 5.11
#